data_AF-A0A2W2E8K6-F1
#
_entry.id   AF-A0A2W2E8K6-F1
#
_cell.length_a   1.000
_cell.length_b   1.000
_cell.length_c   1.000
_cell.angle_alpha   90.00
_cell.angle_beta   90.00
_cell.angle_gamma   90.00
#
_symmetry.space_group_name_H-M   'P 1'
#
loop_
_entity.id
_entity.type
_entity.pdbx_description
1 polymer ?
#
loop_
_entity_poly.entity_id
_entity_poly.type
_entity_poly.pdbx_seq_one_letter_code
_entity_poly.pdbx_strand_id
1 'polypeptide(L)'
;MLVDEMERLLRAPLASGNADAWERGPDASHGFGDPSAPVECRVLLVVGEWAEVVTEHHGVGDDPLRVPAAGLADQLGVAVDALPGLRFSGVVGDDGLVTGVSLVS
;
A
#
# COMPACT_ATOMS: atom_id res chain seq x y z
N MET A 1 1.13 -38.40 -41.83
CA MET A 1 0.95 -39.16 -40.57
C MET A 1 1.70 -38.54 -39.39
N LEU A 2 2.15 -37.28 -39.45
CA LEU A 2 2.80 -36.55 -38.34
C LEU A 2 2.14 -35.19 -38.03
N VAL A 3 1.24 -34.71 -38.90
CA VAL A 3 0.48 -33.45 -38.73
C VAL A 3 -0.82 -33.64 -37.94
N ASP A 4 -1.44 -34.82 -38.01
CA ASP A 4 -2.69 -35.15 -37.30
C ASP A 4 -2.52 -35.19 -35.77
N GLU A 5 -1.34 -35.56 -35.27
CA GLU A 5 -1.11 -35.72 -33.83
C GLU A 5 -0.87 -34.37 -33.13
N MET A 6 -0.32 -33.38 -33.85
CA MET A 6 -0.12 -32.03 -33.33
C MET A 6 -1.42 -31.22 -33.22
N GLU A 7 -2.36 -31.38 -34.16
CA GLU A 7 -3.66 -30.70 -34.07
C GLU A 7 -4.52 -31.25 -32.91
N ARG A 8 -4.30 -32.51 -32.51
CA ARG A 8 -5.02 -33.12 -31.39
C ARG A 8 -4.55 -32.60 -30.02
N LEU A 9 -3.28 -32.21 -29.90
CA LEU A 9 -2.73 -31.59 -28.69
C LEU A 9 -3.12 -30.12 -28.52
N LEU A 10 -3.34 -29.40 -29.62
CA LEU A 10 -3.79 -27.99 -29.60
C LEU A 10 -5.30 -27.82 -29.36
N ARG A 11 -6.09 -28.89 -29.46
CA ARG A 11 -7.55 -28.88 -29.25
C ARG A 11 -8.01 -29.47 -27.92
N ALA A 12 -7.08 -29.89 -27.07
CA ALA A 12 -7.44 -30.27 -25.71
C ALA A 12 -8.02 -29.03 -25.01
N PRO A 13 -9.22 -29.11 -24.39
CA PRO A 13 -9.64 -28.04 -23.51
C PRO A 13 -8.54 -27.93 -22.45
N LEU A 14 -7.90 -26.76 -22.36
CA LEU A 14 -7.12 -26.41 -21.19
C LEU A 14 -8.03 -26.73 -20.02
N ALA A 15 -7.71 -27.79 -19.28
CA ALA A 15 -8.44 -28.13 -18.08
C ALA A 15 -8.50 -26.82 -17.31
N SER A 16 -9.70 -26.30 -17.11
CA SER A 16 -9.95 -25.10 -16.34
C SER A 16 -9.49 -25.42 -14.93
N GLY A 17 -8.18 -25.27 -14.70
CA GLY A 17 -7.58 -25.20 -13.40
C GLY A 17 -8.32 -24.05 -12.74
N ASN A 18 -9.17 -24.43 -11.79
CA ASN A 18 -10.08 -23.54 -11.11
C ASN A 18 -9.33 -22.29 -10.67
N ALA A 19 -9.61 -21.14 -11.32
CA ALA A 19 -8.95 -19.88 -11.00
C ALA A 19 -9.15 -19.51 -9.50
N ASP A 20 -10.20 -20.06 -8.88
CA ASP A 20 -10.58 -19.89 -7.48
C ASP A 20 -9.74 -20.71 -6.47
N ALA A 21 -8.74 -21.47 -6.93
CA ALA A 21 -7.89 -22.26 -6.04
C ALA A 21 -6.74 -21.44 -5.43
N TRP A 22 -6.31 -20.38 -6.10
CA TRP A 22 -5.22 -19.50 -5.64
C TRP A 22 -5.68 -18.53 -4.53
N GLU A 23 -6.98 -18.23 -4.46
CA GLU A 23 -7.57 -17.33 -3.46
C GLU A 23 -7.78 -17.99 -2.07
N ARG A 24 -7.53 -19.29 -1.92
CA ARG A 24 -7.84 -20.05 -0.69
C ARG A 24 -6.66 -20.80 -0.08
N GLY A 25 -5.44 -20.52 -0.54
CA GLY A 25 -4.25 -21.03 0.12
C GLY A 25 -4.10 -20.48 1.55
N PRO A 26 -3.42 -21.17 2.48
CA PRO A 26 -3.11 -20.64 3.82
C PRO A 26 -2.29 -19.33 3.78
N ASP A 27 -1.69 -19.05 2.64
CA ASP A 27 -1.01 -17.84 2.21
C ASP A 27 -1.96 -16.74 1.67
N ALA A 28 -3.16 -17.08 1.19
CA ALA A 28 -4.18 -16.10 0.79
C ALA A 28 -4.77 -15.33 1.98
N SER A 29 -4.51 -15.79 3.22
CA SER A 29 -4.96 -15.15 4.46
C SER A 29 -3.91 -14.22 5.09
N HIS A 30 -2.71 -14.11 4.52
CA HIS A 30 -1.84 -12.96 4.79
C HIS A 30 -2.23 -11.87 3.81
N GLY A 31 -3.45 -11.37 3.97
CA GLY A 31 -3.84 -10.14 3.30
C GLY A 31 -2.78 -9.10 3.65
N PHE A 32 -2.07 -8.62 2.64
CA PHE A 32 -1.61 -7.23 2.66
C PHE A 32 -2.81 -6.45 3.16
N GLY A 33 -2.73 -5.86 4.36
CA GLY A 33 -3.87 -5.29 5.06
C GLY A 33 -4.67 -4.47 4.07
N ASP A 34 -6.00 -4.63 4.06
CA ASP A 34 -6.88 -3.94 3.13
C ASP A 34 -6.38 -2.49 2.95
N PRO A 35 -5.83 -2.10 1.79
CA PRO A 35 -5.17 -0.80 1.61
C PRO A 35 -6.17 0.35 1.72
N SER A 36 -7.44 0.07 2.06
CA SER A 36 -8.47 1.04 2.40
C SER A 36 -8.61 1.34 3.90
N ALA A 37 -7.99 0.56 4.79
CA ALA A 37 -8.10 0.78 6.22
C ALA A 37 -7.11 1.88 6.69
N PRO A 38 -7.56 2.90 7.43
CA PRO A 38 -6.67 3.92 7.96
C PRO A 38 -5.75 3.33 9.04
N VAL A 39 -4.46 3.61 8.92
CA VAL A 39 -3.40 3.18 9.86
C VAL A 39 -2.94 4.35 10.73
N GLU A 40 -2.25 4.05 11.84
CA GLU A 40 -1.57 5.10 12.62
C GLU A 40 -0.30 5.56 11.89
N CYS A 41 -0.20 6.87 11.72
CA CYS A 41 0.91 7.55 11.08
C CYS A 41 1.58 8.50 12.07
N ARG A 42 2.89 8.67 11.92
CA ARG A 42 3.65 9.69 12.64
C ARG A 42 4.63 10.38 11.72
N VAL A 43 4.65 11.71 11.74
CA VAL A 43 5.70 12.47 11.08
C VAL A 43 6.98 12.37 11.92
N LEU A 44 8.06 11.85 11.34
CA LEU A 44 9.37 11.84 11.98
C LEU A 44 10.04 13.21 11.91
N LEU A 45 10.15 13.74 10.69
CA LEU A 45 10.93 14.94 10.40
C LEU A 45 10.46 15.58 9.10
N VAL A 46 10.79 16.86 8.96
CA VAL A 46 10.59 17.64 7.74
C VAL A 46 11.96 18.09 7.24
N VAL A 47 12.27 17.79 5.98
CA VAL A 47 13.54 18.14 5.33
C VAL A 47 13.22 18.84 4.01
N GLY A 48 13.48 20.15 3.97
CA GLY A 48 13.11 20.98 2.83
C GLY A 48 11.59 20.99 2.63
N GLU A 49 11.12 20.51 1.48
CA GLU A 49 9.71 20.45 1.10
C GLU A 49 9.03 19.10 1.45
N TRP A 50 9.77 18.15 2.00
CA TRP A 50 9.32 16.78 2.24
C TRP A 50 9.15 16.49 3.72
N ALA A 51 8.12 15.73 4.06
CA ALA A 51 7.92 15.12 5.37
C ALA A 51 8.19 13.61 5.29
N GLU A 52 8.90 13.07 6.26
CA GLU A 52 9.04 11.63 6.45
C GLU A 52 7.98 11.14 7.43
N VAL A 53 7.15 10.19 6.98
CA VAL A 53 6.05 9.60 7.73
C VAL A 53 6.35 8.13 7.97
N VAL A 54 6.19 7.70 9.21
CA VAL A 54 6.25 6.29 9.57
C VAL A 54 4.88 5.75 9.89
N THR A 55 4.72 4.47 9.58
CA THR A 55 3.53 3.67 9.83
C THR A 55 3.95 2.30 10.35
N GLU A 56 2.99 1.42 10.62
CA GLU A 56 3.29 0.02 10.96
C GLU A 56 3.96 -0.76 9.79
N HIS A 57 3.79 -0.28 8.55
CA HIS A 57 4.37 -0.90 7.36
C HIS A 57 5.68 -0.20 6.90
N HIS A 58 5.85 1.07 7.24
CA HIS A 58 6.98 1.92 6.82
C HIS A 58 7.73 2.47 8.04
N GLY A 59 8.80 1.79 8.45
CA GLY A 59 9.52 2.06 9.70
C GLY A 59 10.63 3.10 9.62
N VAL A 60 11.10 3.56 10.79
CA VAL A 60 12.13 4.62 10.97
C VAL A 60 13.48 4.30 10.33
N GLY A 61 13.83 3.02 10.20
CA GLY A 61 15.17 2.59 9.78
C GLY A 61 15.26 2.03 8.36
N ASP A 62 14.15 1.59 7.79
CA ASP A 62 14.14 0.86 6.52
C ASP A 62 13.63 1.74 5.39
N ASP A 63 12.42 2.27 5.54
CA ASP A 63 11.73 2.95 4.44
C ASP A 63 10.57 3.85 4.95
N PRO A 64 10.85 5.03 5.52
CA PRO A 64 9.80 5.98 5.84
C PRO A 64 9.20 6.58 4.56
N LEU A 65 7.88 6.78 4.55
CA LEU A 65 7.16 7.39 3.44
C LEU A 65 7.57 8.86 3.30
N ARG A 66 7.88 9.28 2.07
CA ARG A 66 8.19 10.67 1.76
C ARG A 66 7.01 11.33 1.07
N VAL A 67 6.41 12.30 1.74
CA VAL A 67 5.25 13.04 1.24
C VAL A 67 5.52 14.54 1.20
N PRO A 68 4.87 15.30 0.29
CA PRO A 68 4.99 16.75 0.27
C PRO A 68 4.51 17.36 1.60
N ALA A 69 5.38 18.07 2.32
CA ALA A 69 5.09 18.59 3.65
C ALA A 69 3.96 19.62 3.63
N ALA A 70 3.96 20.51 2.63
CA ALA A 70 2.90 21.51 2.47
C ALA A 70 1.53 20.87 2.22
N GLY A 71 1.48 19.82 1.40
CA GLY A 71 0.24 19.09 1.12
C GLY A 71 -0.28 18.34 2.34
N LEU A 72 0.62 17.70 3.10
CA LEU A 72 0.23 17.01 4.34
C LEU A 72 -0.29 17.99 5.40
N ALA A 73 0.39 19.13 5.58
CA ALA A 73 -0.02 20.17 6.54
C ALA A 73 -1.40 20.74 6.21
N ASP A 74 -1.66 21.03 4.93
CA ASP A 74 -2.97 21.51 4.46
C ASP A 74 -4.08 20.50 4.75
N GLN A 75 -3.86 19.22 4.45
CA GLN A 75 -4.82 18.16 4.73
C GLN A 75 -5.09 17.97 6.24
N LEU A 76 -4.08 18.17 7.08
CA LEU A 76 -4.19 18.06 8.53
C LEU A 76 -4.69 19.35 9.21
N GLY A 77 -4.83 20.45 8.46
CA GLY A 77 -5.26 21.75 8.99
C GLY A 77 -4.26 22.35 9.98
N VAL A 78 -2.96 22.06 9.82
CA VAL A 78 -1.88 22.56 10.69
C VAL A 78 -0.85 23.32 9.87
N ALA A 79 0.03 24.07 10.55
CA ALA A 79 1.18 24.67 9.90
C ALA A 79 2.31 23.65 9.73
N VAL A 80 3.16 23.83 8.70
CA VAL A 80 4.25 22.88 8.36
C VAL A 80 5.24 22.70 9.51
N ASP A 81 5.49 23.75 10.29
CA ASP A 81 6.35 23.74 11.47
C ASP A 81 5.77 22.93 12.64
N ALA A 82 4.46 22.65 12.63
CA ALA A 82 3.80 21.78 13.59
C ALA A 82 3.79 20.29 13.19
N LEU A 83 4.25 19.95 11.98
CA LEU A 83 4.28 18.56 11.52
C LEU A 83 5.24 17.65 12.30
N PRO A 84 6.50 18.03 12.60
CA PRO A 84 7.44 17.09 13.23
C PRO A 84 6.92 16.51 14.55
N GLY A 85 6.84 15.18 14.62
CA GLY A 85 6.34 14.45 15.78
C GLY A 85 4.82 14.29 15.85
N LEU A 86 4.06 14.94 14.96
CA LEU A 86 2.61 14.87 14.92
C LEU A 86 2.14 13.46 14.56
N ARG A 87 1.09 13.00 15.27
CA ARG A 87 0.42 11.73 15.01
C ARG A 87 -0.92 11.97 14.36
N PHE A 88 -1.26 11.14 13.40
CA PHE A 88 -2.50 11.20 12.67
C PHE A 88 -2.85 9.80 12.16
N SER A 89 -4.09 9.60 11.75
CA SER A 89 -4.53 8.39 11.06
C SER A 89 -4.67 8.70 9.59
N GLY A 90 -4.30 7.77 8.70
CA GLY A 90 -4.40 7.97 7.26
C GLY A 90 -4.34 6.65 6.50
N VAL A 91 -4.82 6.67 5.27
CA VAL A 91 -4.76 5.53 4.35
C VAL A 91 -3.50 5.66 3.50
N VAL A 92 -2.65 4.63 3.51
CA VAL A 92 -1.43 4.56 2.72
C VAL A 92 -1.72 3.80 1.43
N GLY A 93 -1.63 4.47 0.29
CA GLY A 93 -1.75 3.84 -1.02
C GLY A 93 -0.48 3.08 -1.42
N ASP A 94 -0.61 2.16 -2.37
CA ASP A 94 0.52 1.40 -2.95
C ASP A 94 1.56 2.29 -3.65
N ASP A 95 1.20 3.54 -3.95
CA ASP A 95 2.06 4.58 -4.50
C ASP A 95 2.81 5.39 -3.42
N GLY A 96 2.64 5.05 -2.15
CA GLY A 96 3.24 5.73 -1.01
C GLY A 96 2.57 7.06 -0.67
N LEU A 97 1.41 7.37 -1.26
CA LEU A 97 0.63 8.54 -0.89
C LEU A 97 -0.19 8.28 0.38
N VAL A 98 -0.31 9.32 1.21
CA VAL A 98 -1.17 9.27 2.40
C VAL A 98 -2.40 10.12 2.14
N THR A 99 -3.58 9.52 2.33
CA THR A 99 -4.89 10.13 2.06
C THR A 99 -5.86 9.91 3.22
N GLY A 100 -7.03 10.56 3.19
CA GLY A 100 -8.07 10.36 4.20
C GLY A 100 -7.60 10.67 5.63
N VAL A 101 -6.74 11.69 5.78
CA VAL A 101 -6.06 11.95 7.05
C VAL A 101 -6.98 12.56 8.11
N SER A 102 -6.76 12.16 9.36
CA SER A 102 -7.41 12.75 10.53
C SER A 102 -6.43 12.78 11.71
N LEU A 103 -6.44 13.84 12.51
CA LEU A 103 -5.67 13.87 13.75
C LEU A 103 -6.17 12.77 14.70
N VAL A 104 -5.24 12.12 15.40
CA VAL A 104 -5.55 11.19 16.51
C VAL A 104 -5.58 12.05 17.78
N SER A 105 -6.72 12.07 18.48
CA SER A 105 -6.89 12.83 19.73
C SER A 105 -6.13 12.23 20.90
#